data_AF-A0A432Q8F2-F1
#
_entry.id   AF-A0A432Q8F2-F1
#
_cell.length_a   1.000
_cell.length_b   1.000
_cell.length_c   1.000
_cell.angle_alpha   90.00
_cell.angle_beta   90.00
_cell.angle_gamma   90.00
#
_symmetry.space_group_name_H-M   'P 1'
#
loop_
_entity.id
_entity.type
_entity.pdbx_description
1 polymer ?
#
loop_
_entity_poly.entity_id
_entity_poly.type
_entity_poly.pdbx_seq_one_letter_code
_entity_poly.pdbx_strand_id
1 'polypeptide(L)'
;METLIFNGMPEMQRFISGFILLSPILIIGGLLFISKIPGRASRPIAVIMLVLGLAYMGCFEFIREGGRRPYILRNHMYSNSLLQKDLARVRRNGLLKEAKWVQNKHITPANTLEAGREIYNILCLPCHSINGPLNNITRLSSIFSDKGLDALLSGVEKTHPYMPPFAGTGEERKALAQYISTTLNSKQNSDTTTEPAPVSVAVPAFDREKDTYVLLAWSDMGMRSMTDSSGDWLMLPPGQTLRATLILRGETPEIITDDVTLEYETARDFSRPAEQVDFWKNASSLLGLKIPVNTGLSGSKLSGVMQPGESSFTAQLLPLVPYTSAGKYQPYPTVSITARDTRGYELARTVVVAPIATELGCRNCHGGPWRVQSRAGISGLTAQNVLAAHDKLSGTGLVAQAAGGKPVLCQSCHSDSNGNHPGNDSQLNMSAAIHGFHANFLKGKGASACTSCHPASENGATRAYRGMHHTLEMDCTNCHGSLTDHALSLLKNEQRAGKKRAAVLAGRLQPEAVATVAEITPRKPWINEPDCLFCHVDFQAPEEDTTFNRWTDGEAALFRNRTDESGQLFCSGCHGSAHAIYPAMNPANEKLDVIQPLQYQDNALPLGSNANCALCHTIPMQEEMHHPNMLREFRNL
;
A
#
# COMPACT_ATOMS: atom_id res chain seq x y z
N MET A 1 2.84 -32.31 11.95
CA MET A 1 2.12 -32.12 13.22
C MET A 1 2.98 -31.33 14.20
N GLU A 2 4.27 -31.66 14.35
CA GLU A 2 5.29 -30.83 15.03
C GLU A 2 5.31 -29.37 14.54
N THR A 3 5.36 -29.14 13.23
CA THR A 3 5.37 -27.78 12.65
C THR A 3 4.10 -26.97 12.94
N LEU A 4 2.95 -27.63 13.17
CA LEU A 4 1.67 -26.95 13.42
C LEU A 4 1.50 -26.62 14.91
N ILE A 5 1.99 -27.48 15.80
CA ILE A 5 1.91 -27.32 17.26
C ILE A 5 3.00 -26.36 17.76
N PHE A 6 4.24 -26.46 17.27
CA PHE A 6 5.36 -25.66 17.79
C PHE A 6 5.52 -24.29 17.10
N ASN A 7 5.23 -24.18 15.80
CA ASN A 7 5.39 -22.91 15.06
C ASN A 7 4.06 -22.20 14.76
N GLY A 8 2.91 -22.88 14.87
CA GLY A 8 1.60 -22.33 14.52
C GLY A 8 0.77 -21.80 15.69
N MET A 9 1.11 -22.16 16.94
CA MET A 9 0.33 -21.82 18.14
C MET A 9 1.27 -21.41 19.31
N PRO A 10 1.88 -20.22 19.28
CA PRO A 10 2.80 -19.77 20.32
C PRO A 10 2.17 -19.77 21.72
N GLU A 11 0.86 -19.59 21.83
CA GLU A 11 0.11 -19.64 23.10
C GLU A 11 0.15 -21.01 23.79
N MET A 12 0.40 -22.09 23.04
CA MET A 12 0.51 -23.46 23.58
C MET A 12 1.88 -23.76 24.19
N GLN A 13 2.91 -22.97 23.86
CA GLN A 13 4.27 -23.20 24.35
C GLN A 13 4.34 -23.24 25.87
N ARG A 14 3.65 -22.33 26.57
CA ARG A 14 3.61 -22.31 28.04
C ARG A 14 3.05 -23.61 28.65
N PHE A 15 2.04 -24.19 28.02
CA PHE A 15 1.42 -25.42 28.51
C PHE A 15 2.28 -26.63 28.19
N ILE A 16 2.93 -26.66 27.03
CA ILE A 16 3.91 -27.70 26.67
C ILE A 16 5.10 -27.65 27.63
N SER A 17 5.67 -26.48 27.88
CA SER A 17 6.77 -26.30 28.84
C SER A 17 6.35 -26.70 30.26
N GLY A 18 5.14 -26.31 30.70
CA GLY A 18 4.59 -26.72 31.98
C GLY A 18 4.43 -28.23 32.09
N PHE A 19 3.89 -28.89 31.06
CA PHE A 19 3.74 -30.34 31.00
C PHE A 19 5.09 -31.06 31.09
N ILE A 20 6.10 -30.61 30.33
CA ILE A 20 7.46 -31.17 30.34
C ILE A 20 8.12 -30.97 31.70
N LEU A 21 8.02 -29.77 32.29
CA LEU A 21 8.65 -29.44 33.57
C LEU A 21 8.02 -30.18 34.75
N LEU A 22 6.69 -30.29 34.78
CA LEU A 22 5.96 -30.93 35.87
C LEU A 22 6.07 -32.47 35.84
N SER A 23 6.32 -33.07 34.66
CA SER A 23 6.48 -34.52 34.50
C SER A 23 7.53 -35.14 35.44
N PRO A 24 8.83 -34.74 35.43
CA PRO A 24 9.83 -35.32 36.31
C PRO A 24 9.58 -34.98 37.79
N ILE A 25 9.02 -33.81 38.10
CA ILE A 25 8.72 -33.40 39.48
C ILE A 25 7.67 -34.32 40.10
N LEU A 26 6.62 -34.66 39.34
CA LEU A 26 5.58 -35.59 39.80
C LEU A 26 6.10 -37.02 39.93
N ILE A 27 6.97 -37.47 39.01
CA ILE A 27 7.59 -38.80 39.09
C ILE A 27 8.48 -38.90 40.33
N ILE A 28 9.39 -37.95 40.54
CA ILE A 28 10.29 -37.93 41.71
C ILE A 28 9.47 -37.78 43.00
N GLY A 29 8.48 -36.89 43.02
CA GLY A 29 7.61 -36.70 44.17
C GLY A 29 6.81 -37.96 44.52
N GLY A 30 6.30 -38.69 43.53
CA GLY A 30 5.67 -39.99 43.72
C GLY A 30 6.62 -41.05 44.28
N LEU A 31 7.86 -41.09 43.79
CA LEU A 31 8.90 -42.00 44.32
C LEU A 31 9.28 -41.67 45.77
N LEU A 32 9.29 -40.39 46.16
CA LEU A 32 9.56 -39.98 47.54
C LEU A 32 8.51 -40.51 48.55
N PHE A 33 7.26 -40.72 48.12
CA PHE A 33 6.23 -41.33 48.97
C PHE A 33 6.48 -42.82 49.28
N ILE A 34 7.30 -43.50 48.48
CA ILE A 34 7.71 -44.88 48.74
C ILE A 34 8.67 -44.94 49.95
N SER A 35 9.38 -43.85 50.25
CA SER A 35 10.44 -43.77 51.25
C SER A 35 9.99 -43.62 52.71
N LYS A 36 8.72 -43.94 53.05
CA LYS A 36 8.15 -43.87 54.42
C LYS A 36 8.41 -42.54 55.16
N ILE A 37 8.02 -41.44 54.54
CA ILE A 37 8.15 -40.09 55.12
C ILE A 37 7.29 -39.94 56.40
N PRO A 38 7.78 -39.27 57.47
CA PRO A 38 7.00 -39.03 58.69
C PRO A 38 5.66 -38.33 58.41
N GLY A 39 4.60 -38.74 59.09
CA GLY A 39 3.23 -38.26 58.84
C GLY A 39 3.03 -36.74 58.90
N ARG A 40 3.86 -36.02 59.67
CA ARG A 40 3.85 -34.54 59.73
C ARG A 40 4.34 -33.87 58.44
N ALA A 41 5.23 -34.50 57.69
CA ALA A 41 5.72 -34.01 56.39
C ALA A 41 4.93 -34.62 55.21
N SER A 42 4.36 -35.81 55.37
CA SER A 42 3.58 -36.48 54.33
C SER A 42 2.35 -35.69 53.87
N ARG A 43 1.61 -35.07 54.81
CA ARG A 43 0.39 -34.29 54.48
C ARG A 43 0.67 -33.06 53.60
N PRO A 44 1.58 -32.13 53.95
CA PRO A 44 1.87 -30.98 53.09
C PRO A 44 2.45 -31.39 51.73
N ILE A 45 3.33 -32.41 51.69
CA ILE A 45 3.88 -32.91 50.42
C ILE A 45 2.77 -33.49 49.53
N ALA A 46 1.78 -34.19 50.11
CA ALA A 46 0.67 -34.76 49.35
C ALA A 46 -0.22 -33.67 48.74
N VAL A 47 -0.48 -32.59 49.48
CA VAL A 47 -1.21 -31.42 48.97
C VAL A 47 -0.43 -30.75 47.83
N ILE A 48 0.89 -30.58 47.99
CA ILE A 48 1.75 -30.03 46.94
C ILE A 48 1.71 -30.91 45.68
N MET A 49 1.81 -32.22 45.84
CA MET A 49 1.71 -33.16 44.71
C MET A 49 0.34 -33.14 44.03
N LEU A 50 -0.74 -33.02 44.79
CA LEU A 50 -2.07 -32.86 44.23
C LEU A 50 -2.18 -31.58 43.40
N VAL A 51 -1.70 -30.45 43.91
CA VAL A 51 -1.69 -29.17 43.18
C VAL A 51 -0.87 -29.27 41.89
N LEU A 52 0.33 -29.85 41.96
CA LEU A 52 1.18 -30.06 40.79
C LEU A 52 0.56 -31.05 39.79
N GLY A 53 -0.13 -32.08 40.27
CA GLY A 53 -0.87 -33.04 39.45
C GLY A 53 -2.05 -32.39 38.72
N LEU A 54 -2.80 -31.53 39.41
CA LEU A 54 -3.87 -30.73 38.79
C LEU A 54 -3.32 -29.74 37.78
N ALA A 55 -2.20 -29.08 38.07
CA ALA A 55 -1.54 -28.18 37.12
C ALA A 55 -1.04 -28.93 35.88
N TYR A 56 -0.46 -30.13 36.07
CA TYR A 56 -0.02 -31.01 34.99
C TYR A 56 -1.18 -31.47 34.11
N MET A 57 -2.28 -31.93 34.73
CA MET A 57 -3.49 -32.31 34.02
C MET A 57 -4.10 -31.12 33.28
N GLY A 58 -4.10 -29.93 33.89
CA GLY A 58 -4.51 -28.69 33.23
C GLY A 58 -3.67 -28.40 31.98
N CYS A 59 -2.33 -28.49 32.08
CA CYS A 59 -1.45 -28.32 30.93
C CYS A 59 -1.76 -29.33 29.82
N PHE A 60 -1.94 -30.60 30.19
CA PHE A 60 -2.32 -31.66 29.26
C PHE A 60 -3.65 -31.37 28.55
N GLU A 61 -4.68 -30.96 29.28
CA GLU A 61 -5.98 -30.64 28.70
C GLU A 61 -5.92 -29.45 27.75
N PHE A 62 -5.13 -28.41 28.04
CA PHE A 62 -4.90 -27.30 27.10
C PHE A 62 -4.18 -27.76 25.84
N ILE A 63 -3.18 -28.64 25.95
CA ILE A 63 -2.47 -29.21 24.79
C ILE A 63 -3.42 -30.08 23.96
N ARG A 64 -4.20 -30.95 24.61
CA ARG A 64 -5.18 -31.83 23.97
C ARG A 64 -6.25 -31.03 23.24
N GLU A 65 -6.78 -29.99 23.88
CA GLU A 65 -7.77 -29.08 23.30
C GLU A 65 -7.19 -28.27 22.15
N GLY A 66 -6.00 -27.68 22.32
CA GLY A 66 -5.31 -26.94 21.27
C GLY A 66 -4.97 -27.82 20.06
N GLY A 67 -4.56 -29.06 20.29
CA GLY A 67 -4.19 -30.00 19.24
C GLY A 67 -5.33 -30.48 18.35
N ARG A 68 -6.59 -30.41 18.80
CA ARG A 68 -7.77 -30.76 17.99
C ARG A 68 -8.38 -29.58 17.25
N ARG A 69 -8.08 -28.34 17.64
CA ARG A 69 -8.57 -27.13 16.96
C ARG A 69 -8.16 -27.13 15.48
N PRO A 70 -9.02 -26.66 14.57
CA PRO A 70 -10.27 -25.91 14.79
C PRO A 70 -11.51 -26.79 14.99
N TYR A 71 -11.33 -28.07 15.31
CA TYR A 71 -12.40 -29.06 15.43
C TYR A 71 -12.70 -29.42 16.89
N ILE A 72 -13.97 -29.74 17.17
CA ILE A 72 -14.34 -30.55 18.34
C ILE A 72 -14.21 -32.03 17.98
N LEU A 73 -14.72 -32.40 16.79
CA LEU A 73 -14.60 -33.72 16.16
C LEU A 73 -13.93 -33.53 14.80
N ARG A 74 -12.71 -34.05 14.66
CA ARG A 74 -11.87 -33.83 13.47
C ARG A 74 -12.59 -34.31 12.20
N ASN A 75 -12.56 -33.48 11.16
CA ASN A 75 -13.20 -33.72 9.86
C ASN A 75 -14.73 -33.92 9.92
N HIS A 76 -15.37 -33.49 11.01
CA HIS A 76 -16.82 -33.64 11.19
C HIS A 76 -17.48 -32.37 11.73
N MET A 77 -16.92 -31.78 12.78
CA MET A 77 -17.53 -30.66 13.51
C MET A 77 -16.48 -29.67 14.01
N TYR A 78 -16.69 -28.39 13.71
CA TYR A 78 -15.83 -27.28 14.15
C TYR A 78 -16.07 -26.91 15.62
N SER A 79 -15.16 -26.10 16.20
CA SER A 79 -15.26 -25.62 17.59
C SER A 79 -16.47 -24.74 17.91
N ASN A 80 -17.17 -24.23 16.89
CA ASN A 80 -18.46 -23.55 17.02
C ASN A 80 -19.66 -24.49 16.79
N SER A 81 -19.44 -25.81 16.84
CA SER A 81 -20.45 -26.86 16.63
C SER A 81 -21.05 -26.93 15.22
N LEU A 82 -20.52 -26.18 14.25
CA LEU A 82 -20.94 -26.30 12.85
C LEU A 82 -20.39 -27.59 12.23
N LEU A 83 -21.26 -28.37 11.58
CA LEU A 83 -20.86 -29.55 10.82
C LEU A 83 -20.11 -29.13 9.55
N GLN A 84 -19.00 -29.79 9.26
CA GLN A 84 -18.17 -29.45 8.10
C GLN A 84 -18.93 -29.55 6.77
N LYS A 85 -19.80 -30.56 6.63
CA LYS A 85 -20.65 -30.74 5.44
C LYS A 85 -21.63 -29.60 5.20
N ASP A 86 -21.99 -28.85 6.24
CA ASP A 86 -23.00 -27.79 6.15
C ASP A 86 -22.39 -26.42 5.87
N LEU A 87 -21.06 -26.27 5.99
CA LEU A 87 -20.37 -24.98 5.85
C LEU A 87 -20.69 -24.29 4.52
N ALA A 88 -20.65 -25.02 3.40
CA ALA A 88 -20.92 -24.47 2.07
C ALA A 88 -22.38 -24.00 1.92
N ARG A 89 -23.33 -24.75 2.52
CA ARG A 89 -24.75 -24.37 2.56
C ARG A 89 -24.94 -23.11 3.40
N VAL A 90 -24.37 -23.05 4.60
CA VAL A 90 -24.51 -21.90 5.52
C VAL A 90 -23.90 -20.64 4.93
N ARG A 91 -22.71 -20.72 4.30
CA ARG A 91 -22.10 -19.58 3.61
C ARG A 91 -22.98 -19.02 2.49
N ARG A 92 -23.70 -19.90 1.79
CA ARG A 92 -24.59 -19.52 0.68
C ARG A 92 -25.89 -18.91 1.18
N ASN A 93 -26.50 -19.52 2.20
CA ASN A 93 -27.83 -19.12 2.68
C ASN A 93 -27.76 -17.96 3.69
N GLY A 94 -26.65 -17.84 4.41
CA GLY A 94 -26.44 -16.93 5.54
C GLY A 94 -26.64 -17.62 6.88
N LEU A 95 -25.72 -17.36 7.81
CA LEU A 95 -25.74 -17.91 9.17
C LEU A 95 -27.04 -17.55 9.89
N LEU A 96 -27.46 -16.29 9.82
CA LEU A 96 -28.62 -15.80 10.55
C LEU A 96 -29.91 -16.50 10.08
N LYS A 97 -30.02 -16.78 8.77
CA LYS A 97 -31.16 -17.52 8.21
C LYS A 97 -31.18 -18.96 8.71
N GLU A 98 -30.04 -19.63 8.68
CA GLU A 98 -29.88 -21.04 9.08
C GLU A 98 -29.93 -21.26 10.60
N ALA A 99 -29.48 -20.28 11.40
CA ALA A 99 -29.42 -20.37 12.84
C ALA A 99 -30.84 -20.39 13.44
N LYS A 100 -31.20 -21.41 14.20
CA LYS A 100 -32.57 -21.52 14.73
C LYS A 100 -32.90 -20.42 15.74
N TRP A 101 -31.92 -19.99 16.55
CA TRP A 101 -32.14 -19.20 17.77
C TRP A 101 -31.52 -17.81 17.63
N VAL A 102 -32.02 -17.05 16.66
CA VAL A 102 -31.66 -15.64 16.44
C VAL A 102 -32.93 -14.84 16.16
N GLN A 103 -32.94 -13.58 16.58
CA GLN A 103 -34.00 -12.62 16.32
C GLN A 103 -33.85 -12.01 14.92
N ASN A 104 -32.63 -11.68 14.50
CA ASN A 104 -32.40 -10.99 13.24
C ASN A 104 -32.08 -11.99 12.13
N LYS A 105 -33.07 -12.29 11.27
CA LYS A 105 -32.90 -13.15 10.09
C LYS A 105 -32.32 -12.44 8.88
N HIS A 106 -32.36 -11.11 8.89
CA HIS A 106 -31.90 -10.22 7.84
C HIS A 106 -31.15 -9.06 8.48
N ILE A 107 -30.10 -8.60 7.79
CA ILE A 107 -29.36 -7.41 8.17
C ILE A 107 -30.01 -6.20 7.51
N THR A 108 -30.17 -5.15 8.28
CA THR A 108 -30.70 -3.84 7.91
C THR A 108 -29.83 -2.78 8.58
N PRO A 109 -29.79 -1.54 8.05
CA PRO A 109 -29.02 -0.47 8.69
C PRO A 109 -29.33 -0.26 10.19
N ALA A 110 -30.56 -0.55 10.62
CA ALA A 110 -31.00 -0.37 12.00
C ALA A 110 -30.56 -1.49 12.96
N ASN A 111 -30.31 -2.71 12.46
CA ASN A 111 -29.99 -3.88 13.30
C ASN A 111 -28.59 -4.46 13.07
N THR A 112 -27.73 -3.84 12.26
CA THR A 112 -26.39 -4.36 11.93
C THR A 112 -25.56 -4.76 13.15
N LEU A 113 -25.56 -3.94 14.21
CA LEU A 113 -24.79 -4.24 15.43
C LEU A 113 -25.37 -5.40 16.22
N GLU A 114 -26.71 -5.53 16.31
CA GLU A 114 -27.35 -6.65 17.00
C GLU A 114 -27.19 -7.95 16.21
N ALA A 115 -27.34 -7.89 14.88
CA ALA A 115 -27.03 -9.03 14.01
C ALA A 115 -25.56 -9.46 14.18
N GLY A 116 -24.62 -8.51 14.21
CA GLY A 116 -23.20 -8.77 14.50
C GLY A 116 -22.98 -9.44 15.86
N ARG A 117 -23.72 -9.02 16.89
CA ARG A 117 -23.71 -9.64 18.22
C ARG A 117 -24.22 -11.08 18.19
N GLU A 118 -25.31 -11.36 17.49
CA GLU A 118 -25.84 -12.72 17.34
C GLU A 118 -24.85 -13.63 16.62
N ILE A 119 -24.22 -13.13 15.55
CA ILE A 119 -23.14 -13.85 14.85
C ILE A 119 -21.97 -14.13 15.79
N TYR A 120 -21.55 -13.15 16.59
CA TYR A 120 -20.47 -13.31 17.58
C TYR A 120 -20.81 -14.41 18.59
N ASN A 121 -22.03 -14.41 19.13
CA ASN A 121 -22.49 -15.39 20.11
C ASN A 121 -22.45 -16.82 19.54
N ILE A 122 -22.77 -16.99 18.26
CA ILE A 122 -22.79 -18.29 17.60
C ILE A 122 -21.38 -18.75 17.21
N LEU A 123 -20.61 -17.89 16.55
CA LEU A 123 -19.35 -18.31 15.93
C LEU A 123 -18.11 -18.11 16.82
N CYS A 124 -18.11 -17.10 17.68
CA CYS A 124 -16.89 -16.59 18.31
C CYS A 124 -16.87 -16.81 19.82
N LEU A 125 -17.99 -16.53 20.50
CA LEU A 125 -18.13 -16.64 21.96
C LEU A 125 -17.73 -17.99 22.56
N PRO A 126 -17.94 -19.16 21.89
CA PRO A 126 -17.48 -20.44 22.42
C PRO A 126 -15.97 -20.52 22.68
N CYS A 127 -15.17 -19.66 22.04
CA CYS A 127 -13.72 -19.64 22.16
C CYS A 127 -13.15 -18.30 22.65
N HIS A 128 -13.86 -17.20 22.39
CA HIS A 128 -13.40 -15.85 22.67
C HIS A 128 -14.27 -15.19 23.74
N SER A 129 -13.67 -14.92 24.91
CA SER A 129 -14.35 -14.20 25.97
C SER A 129 -14.40 -12.69 25.66
N ILE A 130 -15.41 -12.02 26.21
CA ILE A 130 -15.47 -10.55 26.24
C ILE A 130 -14.92 -10.11 27.60
N ASN A 131 -13.76 -9.45 27.61
CA ASN A 131 -13.08 -8.99 28.83
C ASN A 131 -12.74 -10.09 29.84
N GLY A 132 -12.67 -11.35 29.40
CA GLY A 132 -12.30 -12.48 30.25
C GLY A 132 -10.80 -12.75 30.27
N PRO A 133 -10.35 -13.67 31.14
CA PRO A 133 -8.92 -13.99 31.30
C PRO A 133 -8.32 -14.82 30.16
N LEU A 134 -9.15 -15.50 29.37
CA LEU A 134 -8.74 -16.38 28.27
C LEU A 134 -9.28 -15.87 26.93
N ASN A 135 -8.42 -15.80 25.91
CA ASN A 135 -8.76 -15.45 24.53
C ASN A 135 -9.65 -14.20 24.40
N ASN A 136 -9.35 -13.18 25.22
CA ASN A 136 -10.14 -11.96 25.28
C ASN A 136 -10.20 -11.27 23.91
N ILE A 137 -11.39 -11.22 23.30
CA ILE A 137 -11.55 -10.63 21.98
C ILE A 137 -11.20 -9.16 21.96
N THR A 138 -11.51 -8.39 23.01
CA THR A 138 -11.26 -6.94 23.03
C THR A 138 -9.77 -6.66 22.93
N ARG A 139 -8.96 -7.39 23.70
CA ARG A 139 -7.50 -7.31 23.61
C ARG A 139 -6.95 -7.81 22.26
N LEU A 140 -7.46 -8.91 21.72
CA LEU A 140 -6.94 -9.50 20.48
C LEU A 140 -7.30 -8.67 19.23
N SER A 141 -8.42 -7.96 19.28
CA SER A 141 -8.92 -7.12 18.18
C SER A 141 -8.63 -5.63 18.34
N SER A 142 -7.99 -5.22 19.45
CA SER A 142 -7.74 -3.81 19.79
C SER A 142 -6.90 -3.06 18.76
N ILE A 143 -6.11 -3.75 17.93
CA ILE A 143 -5.34 -3.12 16.85
C ILE A 143 -6.12 -2.97 15.56
N PHE A 144 -7.22 -3.70 15.35
CA PHE A 144 -7.91 -3.75 14.06
C PHE A 144 -9.08 -2.78 13.98
N SER A 145 -9.24 -2.09 12.86
CA SER A 145 -10.49 -1.40 12.50
C SER A 145 -11.58 -2.43 12.11
N ASP A 146 -12.80 -1.94 11.86
CA ASP A 146 -13.89 -2.73 11.29
C ASP A 146 -13.51 -3.35 9.94
N LYS A 147 -12.93 -2.58 9.02
CA LYS A 147 -12.41 -3.10 7.74
C LYS A 147 -11.28 -4.11 7.92
N GLY A 148 -10.38 -3.86 8.86
CA GLY A 148 -9.28 -4.78 9.20
C GLY A 148 -9.81 -6.11 9.72
N LEU A 149 -10.84 -6.07 10.56
CA LEU A 149 -11.52 -7.29 11.05
C LEU A 149 -12.27 -8.02 9.93
N ASP A 150 -12.99 -7.32 9.04
CA ASP A 150 -13.63 -7.95 7.87
C ASP A 150 -12.58 -8.68 7.01
N ALA A 151 -11.46 -8.00 6.70
CA ALA A 151 -10.37 -8.56 5.93
C ALA A 151 -9.75 -9.78 6.64
N LEU A 152 -9.43 -9.67 7.93
CA LEU A 152 -8.90 -10.77 8.74
C LEU A 152 -9.84 -11.97 8.72
N LEU A 153 -11.13 -11.76 8.98
CA LEU A 153 -12.15 -12.82 9.01
C LEU A 153 -12.34 -13.48 7.64
N SER A 154 -12.13 -12.75 6.55
CA SER A 154 -12.21 -13.32 5.19
C SER A 154 -11.08 -14.31 4.88
N GLY A 155 -9.91 -14.10 5.49
CA GLY A 155 -8.70 -14.91 5.32
C GLY A 155 -8.33 -15.76 6.54
N VAL A 156 -9.19 -15.85 7.56
CA VAL A 156 -8.83 -16.41 8.87
C VAL A 156 -8.42 -17.88 8.78
N GLU A 157 -9.12 -18.67 7.96
CA GLU A 157 -8.84 -20.11 7.76
C GLU A 157 -7.46 -20.38 7.14
N LYS A 158 -6.93 -19.43 6.35
CA LYS A 158 -5.63 -19.56 5.69
C LYS A 158 -4.47 -19.12 6.57
N THR A 159 -4.73 -18.20 7.48
CA THR A 159 -3.71 -17.48 8.26
C THR A 159 -3.67 -17.91 9.71
N HIS A 160 -4.78 -18.40 10.24
CA HIS A 160 -4.98 -18.86 11.61
C HIS A 160 -5.66 -20.25 11.57
N PRO A 161 -4.93 -21.31 11.17
CA PRO A 161 -5.51 -22.64 10.92
C PRO A 161 -6.16 -23.29 12.16
N TYR A 162 -5.91 -22.75 13.36
CA TYR A 162 -6.52 -23.16 14.61
C TYR A 162 -7.88 -22.48 14.88
N MET A 163 -8.31 -21.52 14.06
CA MET A 163 -9.64 -20.93 14.11
C MET A 163 -10.58 -21.60 13.08
N PRO A 164 -11.85 -21.82 13.42
CA PRO A 164 -12.83 -22.28 12.43
C PRO A 164 -12.96 -21.31 11.25
N PRO A 165 -13.27 -21.81 10.05
CA PRO A 165 -13.60 -20.96 8.91
C PRO A 165 -14.83 -20.11 9.24
N PHE A 166 -14.85 -18.85 8.80
CA PHE A 166 -16.02 -18.00 8.99
C PHE A 166 -17.21 -18.60 8.23
N ALA A 167 -18.31 -18.84 8.95
CA ALA A 167 -19.52 -19.47 8.43
C ALA A 167 -20.62 -18.42 8.35
N GLY A 168 -20.68 -17.70 7.23
CA GLY A 168 -21.67 -16.66 6.95
C GLY A 168 -21.39 -15.96 5.62
N THR A 169 -22.26 -15.03 5.23
CA THR A 169 -22.10 -14.20 4.04
C THR A 169 -21.08 -13.07 4.24
N GLY A 170 -20.72 -12.37 3.17
CA GLY A 170 -19.89 -11.16 3.28
C GLY A 170 -20.55 -10.05 4.10
N GLU A 171 -21.88 -9.92 4.04
CA GLU A 171 -22.65 -8.95 4.81
C GLU A 171 -22.62 -9.28 6.31
N GLU A 172 -22.83 -10.55 6.67
CA GLU A 172 -22.74 -11.04 8.05
C GLU A 172 -21.34 -10.84 8.63
N ARG A 173 -20.29 -11.06 7.81
CA ARG A 173 -18.91 -10.84 8.24
C ARG A 173 -18.63 -9.36 8.57
N LYS A 174 -19.14 -8.44 7.74
CA LYS A 174 -19.04 -6.99 7.98
C LYS A 174 -19.81 -6.59 9.25
N ALA A 175 -21.01 -7.13 9.46
CA ALA A 175 -21.79 -6.88 10.68
C ALA A 175 -21.05 -7.36 11.95
N LEU A 176 -20.44 -8.56 11.90
CA LEU A 176 -19.60 -9.07 12.99
C LEU A 176 -18.39 -8.17 13.25
N ALA A 177 -17.70 -7.75 12.19
CA ALA A 177 -16.54 -6.87 12.28
C ALA A 177 -16.89 -5.51 12.91
N GLN A 178 -18.02 -4.92 12.51
CA GLN A 178 -18.54 -3.68 13.09
C GLN A 178 -18.92 -3.85 14.57
N TYR A 179 -19.59 -4.95 14.94
CA TYR A 179 -19.90 -5.22 16.34
C TYR A 179 -18.62 -5.31 17.20
N ILE A 180 -17.62 -6.07 16.77
CA ILE A 180 -16.35 -6.21 17.51
C ILE A 180 -15.59 -4.88 17.58
N SER A 181 -15.48 -4.16 16.46
CA SER A 181 -14.74 -2.89 16.41
C SER A 181 -15.44 -1.78 17.19
N THR A 182 -16.72 -1.54 16.89
CA THR A 182 -17.47 -0.37 17.36
C THR A 182 -18.09 -0.61 18.73
N THR A 183 -18.71 -1.76 18.96
CA THR A 183 -19.39 -2.04 20.24
C THR A 183 -18.43 -2.54 21.31
N LEU A 184 -17.54 -3.49 20.97
CA LEU A 184 -16.65 -4.10 21.97
C LEU A 184 -15.37 -3.29 22.23
N ASN A 185 -14.87 -2.56 21.23
CA ASN A 185 -13.63 -1.78 21.33
C ASN A 185 -13.82 -0.27 21.18
N SER A 186 -15.06 0.22 21.10
CA SER A 186 -15.39 1.65 21.03
C SER A 186 -14.68 2.41 19.90
N LYS A 187 -14.42 1.74 18.77
CA LYS A 187 -13.77 2.37 17.61
C LYS A 187 -14.78 3.03 16.69
N GLN A 188 -14.36 4.10 16.02
CA GLN A 188 -15.15 4.74 14.98
C GLN A 188 -14.99 4.00 13.63
N ASN A 189 -16.04 4.04 12.82
CA ASN A 189 -16.00 3.50 11.46
C ASN A 189 -14.96 4.24 10.62
N SER A 190 -14.30 3.49 9.74
CA SER A 190 -13.18 4.01 8.95
C SER A 190 -13.56 4.70 7.64
N ASP A 191 -14.86 4.66 7.27
CA ASP A 191 -15.40 5.20 6.01
C ASP A 191 -15.94 6.62 6.14
N THR A 192 -15.17 7.59 5.67
CA THR A 192 -15.63 8.97 5.44
C THR A 192 -15.09 9.44 4.09
N THR A 193 -16.00 9.84 3.19
CA THR A 193 -15.63 10.54 1.96
C THR A 193 -15.00 11.87 2.31
N THR A 194 -13.86 12.16 1.70
CA THR A 194 -13.11 13.39 1.95
C THR A 194 -13.09 14.26 0.71
N GLU A 195 -13.61 15.48 0.82
CA GLU A 195 -13.51 16.45 -0.26
C GLU A 195 -12.06 16.92 -0.45
N PRO A 196 -11.50 16.87 -1.67
CA PRO A 196 -10.19 17.42 -1.99
C PRO A 196 -10.09 18.89 -1.60
N ALA A 197 -8.91 19.33 -1.15
CA ALA A 197 -8.68 20.75 -0.90
C ALA A 197 -8.52 21.49 -2.23
N PRO A 198 -9.28 22.56 -2.51
CA PRO A 198 -9.17 23.29 -3.76
C PRO A 198 -7.80 23.97 -3.88
N VAL A 199 -7.22 23.95 -5.07
CA VAL A 199 -5.93 24.57 -5.38
C VAL A 199 -6.10 25.59 -6.49
N SER A 200 -5.66 26.83 -6.28
CA SER A 200 -5.64 27.83 -7.35
C SER A 200 -4.34 27.71 -8.14
N VAL A 201 -4.43 27.77 -9.47
CA VAL A 201 -3.26 27.82 -10.34
C VAL A 201 -3.53 28.76 -11.51
N ALA A 202 -2.52 29.54 -11.87
CA ALA A 202 -2.52 30.36 -13.07
C ALA A 202 -1.81 29.61 -14.19
N VAL A 203 -2.42 29.58 -15.37
CA VAL A 203 -1.77 29.08 -16.59
C VAL A 203 -0.81 30.18 -17.07
N PRO A 204 0.49 29.89 -17.21
CA PRO A 204 1.44 30.87 -17.75
C PRO A 204 1.07 31.29 -19.17
N ALA A 205 1.41 32.52 -19.55
CA ALA A 205 1.14 33.01 -20.90
C ALA A 205 2.07 32.34 -21.94
N PHE A 206 1.56 32.20 -23.15
CA PHE A 206 2.32 31.79 -24.34
C PHE A 206 1.69 32.42 -25.58
N ASP A 207 2.50 33.07 -26.41
CA ASP A 207 2.11 33.68 -27.67
C ASP A 207 2.72 32.86 -28.83
N ARG A 208 1.87 32.07 -29.50
CA ARG A 208 2.29 31.19 -30.61
C ARG A 208 2.98 31.91 -31.76
N GLU A 209 2.74 33.21 -31.93
CA GLU A 209 3.33 33.99 -33.02
C GLU A 209 4.65 34.65 -32.62
N LYS A 210 4.88 34.89 -31.32
CA LYS A 210 6.05 35.65 -30.83
C LYS A 210 7.06 34.82 -30.05
N ASP A 211 6.60 33.83 -29.30
CA ASP A 211 7.48 33.07 -28.42
C ASP A 211 8.28 32.06 -29.22
N THR A 212 9.60 32.06 -29.06
CA THR A 212 10.52 31.20 -29.81
C THR A 212 10.82 29.89 -29.11
N TYR A 213 10.39 29.73 -27.85
CA TYR A 213 10.70 28.56 -27.03
C TYR A 213 9.43 27.91 -26.46
N VAL A 214 9.48 26.58 -26.34
CA VAL A 214 8.52 25.77 -25.58
C VAL A 214 9.27 25.11 -24.44
N LEU A 215 8.72 25.15 -23.22
CA LEU A 215 9.33 24.55 -22.04
C LEU A 215 8.38 23.51 -21.46
N LEU A 216 8.72 22.24 -21.62
CA LEU A 216 7.93 21.13 -21.09
C LEU A 216 8.52 20.67 -19.77
N ALA A 217 7.68 20.38 -18.78
CA ALA A 217 8.10 19.89 -17.47
C ALA A 217 7.13 18.83 -16.92
N TRP A 218 7.65 17.78 -16.28
CA TRP A 218 6.82 16.71 -15.74
C TRP A 218 7.44 16.12 -14.47
N SER A 219 6.62 15.45 -13.67
CA SER A 219 7.12 14.60 -12.58
C SER A 219 7.46 13.21 -13.13
N ASP A 220 8.53 12.59 -12.63
CA ASP A 220 8.93 11.23 -13.01
C ASP A 220 7.90 10.15 -12.60
N MET A 221 7.01 10.48 -11.66
CA MET A 221 5.90 9.65 -11.18
C MET A 221 4.62 10.49 -11.13
N GLY A 222 3.46 9.92 -11.48
CA GLY A 222 2.22 10.73 -11.45
C GLY A 222 1.66 10.99 -10.05
N MET A 223 2.08 10.25 -9.04
CA MET A 223 1.88 10.56 -7.62
C MET A 223 2.90 9.77 -6.82
N ARG A 224 3.75 10.44 -6.06
CA ARG A 224 4.63 9.73 -5.13
C ARG A 224 3.95 9.55 -3.79
N SER A 225 4.01 8.33 -3.28
CA SER A 225 3.58 8.03 -1.91
C SER A 225 4.74 8.27 -0.94
N MET A 226 4.47 8.80 0.24
CA MET A 226 5.44 8.97 1.32
C MET A 226 4.86 8.55 2.68
N THR A 227 5.71 8.12 3.60
CA THR A 227 5.33 7.81 4.99
C THR A 227 5.83 8.89 5.92
N ASP A 228 4.95 9.43 6.75
CA ASP A 228 5.18 10.59 7.62
C ASP A 228 5.26 10.24 9.12
N SER A 229 5.43 8.96 9.44
CA SER A 229 5.61 8.42 10.79
C SER A 229 7.07 8.15 11.16
N SER A 230 8.01 8.93 10.63
CA SER A 230 9.47 8.66 10.74
C SER A 230 10.02 8.63 12.16
N GLY A 231 9.26 9.07 13.17
CA GLY A 231 9.59 8.89 14.58
C GLY A 231 9.42 7.45 15.07
N ASP A 232 8.61 6.63 14.38
CA ASP A 232 8.40 5.22 14.65
C ASP A 232 9.08 4.35 13.59
N TRP A 233 8.74 4.59 12.32
CA TRP A 233 9.29 3.88 11.18
C TRP A 233 9.14 4.66 9.86
N LEU A 234 9.98 4.33 8.89
CA LEU A 234 10.02 4.91 7.55
C LEU A 234 10.06 3.81 6.49
N MET A 235 9.21 3.95 5.49
CA MET A 235 9.23 3.12 4.27
C MET A 235 9.44 3.98 3.03
N LEU A 236 8.76 5.11 2.90
CA LEU A 236 8.87 5.96 1.71
C LEU A 236 9.30 7.36 2.15
N PRO A 237 10.59 7.72 1.99
CA PRO A 237 11.05 9.06 2.35
C PRO A 237 10.44 10.14 1.45
N PRO A 238 10.36 11.40 1.94
CA PRO A 238 9.96 12.53 1.12
C PRO A 238 10.96 12.76 -0.02
N GLY A 239 10.49 13.37 -1.11
CA GLY A 239 11.30 13.62 -2.30
C GLY A 239 10.43 13.69 -3.55
N GLN A 240 10.62 14.64 -4.46
CA GLN A 240 9.97 14.63 -5.77
C GLN A 240 10.98 14.89 -6.87
N THR A 241 10.95 14.10 -7.94
CA THR A 241 11.83 14.34 -9.08
C THR A 241 11.03 14.96 -10.22
N LEU A 242 11.57 16.04 -10.75
CA LEU A 242 11.03 16.75 -11.91
C LEU A 242 12.03 16.67 -13.06
N ARG A 243 11.51 16.59 -14.27
CA ARG A 243 12.28 16.70 -15.51
C ARG A 243 11.70 17.82 -16.36
N ALA A 244 12.54 18.42 -17.18
CA ALA A 244 12.10 19.45 -18.11
C ALA A 244 12.93 19.44 -19.39
N THR A 245 12.33 19.84 -20.50
CA THR A 245 12.99 19.97 -21.80
C THR A 245 12.65 21.33 -22.37
N LEU A 246 13.67 22.10 -22.74
CA LEU A 246 13.55 23.36 -23.45
C LEU A 246 13.70 23.09 -24.94
N ILE A 247 12.75 23.56 -25.73
CA ILE A 247 12.69 23.34 -27.17
C ILE A 247 12.73 24.71 -27.85
N LEU A 248 13.75 24.94 -28.67
CA LEU A 248 13.78 26.06 -29.61
C LEU A 248 12.89 25.72 -30.81
N ARG A 249 11.87 26.54 -31.06
CA ARG A 249 10.95 26.38 -32.18
C ARG A 249 11.68 26.69 -33.49
N GLY A 250 11.37 25.93 -34.54
CA GLY A 250 11.98 26.10 -35.86
C GLY A 250 11.38 25.15 -36.88
N GLU A 251 11.86 25.16 -38.13
CA GLU A 251 11.39 24.18 -39.13
C GLU A 251 11.73 22.76 -38.67
N THR A 252 12.95 22.60 -38.15
CA THR A 252 13.42 21.47 -37.37
C THR A 252 13.71 21.97 -35.95
N PRO A 253 12.81 21.74 -34.97
CA PRO A 253 12.99 22.18 -33.59
C PRO A 253 14.25 21.55 -32.97
N GLU A 254 14.87 22.28 -32.05
CA GLU A 254 16.09 21.85 -31.37
C GLU A 254 15.88 21.77 -29.86
N ILE A 255 16.34 20.68 -29.23
CA ILE A 255 16.41 20.60 -27.77
C ILE A 255 17.63 21.38 -27.31
N ILE A 256 17.42 22.34 -26.42
CA ILE A 256 18.47 23.20 -25.89
C ILE A 256 18.85 22.75 -24.48
N THR A 257 20.05 22.24 -24.33
CA THR A 257 20.64 21.82 -23.03
C THR A 257 21.89 22.63 -22.65
N ASP A 258 22.53 23.27 -23.63
CA ASP A 258 23.73 24.09 -23.48
C ASP A 258 23.40 25.59 -23.46
N ASP A 259 24.29 26.40 -22.87
CA ASP A 259 24.19 27.87 -22.78
C ASP A 259 22.87 28.43 -22.20
N VAL A 260 22.13 27.58 -21.47
CA VAL A 260 20.90 27.95 -20.77
C VAL A 260 20.92 27.43 -19.34
N THR A 261 20.14 28.09 -18.47
CA THR A 261 19.91 27.65 -17.10
C THR A 261 18.42 27.45 -16.88
N LEU A 262 18.02 26.27 -16.40
CA LEU A 262 16.65 26.03 -15.94
C LEU A 262 16.59 26.14 -14.42
N GLU A 263 15.88 27.15 -13.95
CA GLU A 263 15.62 27.41 -12.54
C GLU A 263 14.26 26.85 -12.15
N TYR A 264 14.17 26.26 -10.96
CA TYR A 264 12.92 25.81 -10.39
C TYR A 264 12.63 26.54 -9.08
N GLU A 265 11.35 26.84 -8.82
CA GLU A 265 10.88 27.42 -7.57
C GLU A 265 9.57 26.76 -7.13
N THR A 266 9.59 26.13 -5.96
CA THR A 266 8.39 25.54 -5.34
C THR A 266 7.46 26.66 -4.86
N ALA A 267 6.14 26.47 -5.04
CA ALA A 267 5.13 27.38 -4.50
C ALA A 267 5.35 27.71 -3.02
N ARG A 268 5.17 28.99 -2.65
CA ARG A 268 5.46 29.51 -1.30
C ARG A 268 4.74 28.78 -0.18
N ASP A 269 3.56 28.25 -0.47
CA ASP A 269 2.78 27.46 0.47
C ASP A 269 3.48 26.15 0.89
N PHE A 270 4.53 25.70 0.19
CA PHE A 270 5.32 24.51 0.54
C PHE A 270 6.75 24.86 0.95
N SER A 271 7.00 26.10 1.39
CA SER A 271 8.33 26.60 1.75
C SER A 271 8.94 26.01 3.03
N ARG A 272 8.17 25.29 3.85
CA ARG A 272 8.58 24.81 5.19
C ARG A 272 8.29 23.33 5.44
N PRO A 273 8.77 22.40 4.60
CA PRO A 273 8.44 20.98 4.72
C PRO A 273 8.95 20.34 6.02
N ALA A 274 10.10 20.76 6.56
CA ALA A 274 10.67 20.22 7.79
C ALA A 274 9.92 20.62 9.07
N GLU A 275 9.03 21.62 9.00
CA GLU A 275 8.11 21.94 10.09
C GLU A 275 6.90 21.00 10.11
N GLN A 276 6.61 20.29 9.01
CA GLN A 276 5.38 19.50 8.85
C GLN A 276 5.55 18.01 9.17
N VAL A 277 6.78 17.48 9.06
CA VAL A 277 7.10 16.06 9.32
C VAL A 277 8.46 15.91 10.00
N ASP A 278 8.62 14.84 10.78
CA ASP A 278 9.84 14.60 11.58
C ASP A 278 10.98 13.92 10.80
N PHE A 279 10.89 13.82 9.46
CA PHE A 279 11.86 13.08 8.64
C PHE A 279 13.29 13.57 8.87
N TRP A 280 13.54 14.88 8.77
CA TRP A 280 14.89 15.45 8.94
C TRP A 280 15.46 15.24 10.35
N LYS A 281 14.61 15.22 11.39
CA LYS A 281 15.03 14.94 12.77
C LYS A 281 15.52 13.50 12.91
N ASN A 282 14.89 12.57 12.20
CA ASN A 282 15.15 11.13 12.31
C ASN A 282 16.07 10.57 11.21
N ALA A 283 16.38 11.36 10.18
CA ALA A 283 17.18 10.92 9.03
C ALA A 283 18.53 10.33 9.41
N SER A 284 19.21 10.89 10.41
CA SER A 284 20.48 10.35 10.87
C SER A 284 20.35 8.96 11.50
N SER A 285 19.25 8.67 12.22
CA SER A 285 19.02 7.33 12.80
C SER A 285 18.50 6.34 11.77
N LEU A 286 17.69 6.80 10.81
CA LEU A 286 17.04 5.95 9.81
C LEU A 286 17.97 5.59 8.66
N LEU A 287 18.70 6.57 8.15
CA LEU A 287 19.49 6.46 6.92
C LEU A 287 21.00 6.56 7.16
N GLY A 288 21.44 6.90 8.37
CA GLY A 288 22.85 7.20 8.64
C GLY A 288 23.35 8.50 8.00
N LEU A 289 22.44 9.34 7.51
CA LEU A 289 22.74 10.57 6.79
C LEU A 289 22.37 11.81 7.61
N LYS A 290 23.26 12.80 7.65
CA LYS A 290 22.96 14.14 8.18
C LYS A 290 22.45 15.02 7.04
N ILE A 291 21.13 15.08 6.90
CA ILE A 291 20.47 15.86 5.86
C ILE A 291 20.11 17.24 6.44
N PRO A 292 20.55 18.36 5.82
CA PRO A 292 20.12 19.68 6.25
C PRO A 292 18.60 19.83 6.18
N VAL A 293 18.01 20.64 7.07
CA VAL A 293 16.56 20.90 7.06
C VAL A 293 16.12 21.46 5.72
N ASN A 294 14.91 21.10 5.27
CA ASN A 294 14.35 21.51 3.99
C ASN A 294 15.24 21.19 2.78
N THR A 295 16.04 20.12 2.87
CA THR A 295 16.91 19.63 1.78
C THR A 295 16.55 18.19 1.43
N GLY A 296 16.50 17.92 0.13
CA GLY A 296 16.19 16.62 -0.44
C GLY A 296 17.32 15.61 -0.25
N LEU A 297 17.02 14.33 -0.46
CA LEU A 297 18.00 13.24 -0.37
C LEU A 297 19.15 13.37 -1.40
N SER A 298 18.90 14.06 -2.51
CA SER A 298 19.88 14.43 -3.54
C SER A 298 20.70 15.68 -3.20
N GLY A 299 20.38 16.40 -2.12
CA GLY A 299 20.92 17.74 -1.83
C GLY A 299 20.12 18.89 -2.43
N SER A 300 19.10 18.63 -3.24
CA SER A 300 18.26 19.67 -3.83
C SER A 300 17.45 20.46 -2.78
N LYS A 301 17.30 21.76 -3.00
CA LYS A 301 16.49 22.67 -2.17
C LYS A 301 15.11 22.89 -2.79
N LEU A 302 14.26 23.70 -2.16
CA LEU A 302 12.92 24.06 -2.66
C LEU A 302 12.95 25.02 -3.86
N SER A 303 14.08 25.68 -4.08
CA SER A 303 14.42 26.38 -5.30
C SER A 303 15.87 26.11 -5.67
N GLY A 304 16.19 26.19 -6.95
CA GLY A 304 17.54 25.93 -7.43
C GLY A 304 17.61 25.78 -8.94
N VAL A 305 18.74 25.24 -9.40
CA VAL A 305 19.00 24.99 -10.82
C VAL A 305 18.86 23.50 -11.10
N MET A 306 18.16 23.17 -12.19
CA MET A 306 18.03 21.80 -12.67
C MET A 306 19.35 21.34 -13.31
N GLN A 307 19.71 20.08 -13.12
CA GLN A 307 20.93 19.50 -13.68
C GLN A 307 20.71 19.16 -15.16
N PRO A 308 21.55 19.63 -16.10
CA PRO A 308 21.44 19.27 -17.50
C PRO A 308 21.76 17.77 -17.70
N GLY A 309 21.06 17.16 -18.64
CA GLY A 309 21.31 15.83 -19.19
C GLY A 309 21.30 15.89 -20.71
N GLU A 310 21.32 14.74 -21.38
CA GLU A 310 21.43 14.67 -22.85
C GLU A 310 20.27 15.37 -23.58
N SER A 311 19.02 15.07 -23.20
CA SER A 311 17.81 15.62 -23.84
C SER A 311 16.81 16.24 -22.84
N SER A 312 17.22 16.42 -21.59
CA SER A 312 16.37 17.00 -20.54
C SER A 312 17.19 17.47 -19.34
N PHE A 313 16.65 18.41 -18.57
CA PHE A 313 17.13 18.80 -17.27
C PHE A 313 16.40 18.02 -16.16
N THR A 314 17.05 17.80 -15.03
CA THR A 314 16.48 17.07 -13.88
C THR A 314 16.69 17.83 -12.57
N ALA A 315 15.61 17.98 -11.80
CA ALA A 315 15.65 18.36 -10.39
C ALA A 315 15.26 17.13 -9.55
N GLN A 316 16.26 16.47 -8.98
CA GLN A 316 16.07 15.18 -8.33
C GLN A 316 15.65 15.33 -6.87
N LEU A 317 14.68 14.52 -6.41
CA LEU A 317 14.31 14.35 -5.00
C LEU A 317 14.13 15.67 -4.20
N LEU A 318 13.46 16.67 -4.78
CA LEU A 318 13.03 17.90 -4.12
C LEU A 318 12.36 17.61 -2.78
N PRO A 319 12.63 18.36 -1.70
CA PRO A 319 12.17 18.08 -0.33
C PRO A 319 10.68 18.39 -0.11
N LEU A 320 9.81 17.98 -1.02
CA LEU A 320 8.37 18.21 -0.95
C LEU A 320 7.70 17.21 -0.01
N VAL A 321 6.63 17.69 0.63
CA VAL A 321 5.68 16.93 1.46
C VAL A 321 4.27 17.45 1.15
N PRO A 322 3.20 16.67 1.37
CA PRO A 322 1.83 17.04 0.99
C PRO A 322 1.17 17.98 2.00
N TYR A 323 1.96 18.84 2.65
CA TYR A 323 1.51 19.73 3.70
C TYR A 323 1.97 21.13 3.40
N THR A 324 1.03 22.06 3.41
CA THR A 324 1.38 23.48 3.29
C THR A 324 2.10 23.95 4.57
N SER A 325 2.76 25.10 4.52
CA SER A 325 3.38 25.76 5.66
C SER A 325 2.37 26.10 6.77
N ALA A 326 1.07 26.11 6.45
CA ALA A 326 -0.03 26.24 7.43
C ALA A 326 -0.49 24.89 8.02
N GLY A 327 0.18 23.77 7.70
CA GLY A 327 -0.14 22.43 8.18
C GLY A 327 -1.38 21.79 7.55
N LYS A 328 -1.86 22.31 6.41
CA LYS A 328 -3.02 21.74 5.71
C LYS A 328 -2.59 20.66 4.72
N TYR A 329 -3.37 19.59 4.60
CA TYR A 329 -3.13 18.56 3.60
C TYR A 329 -3.45 19.07 2.18
N GLN A 330 -2.45 19.05 1.30
CA GLN A 330 -2.57 19.39 -0.11
C GLN A 330 -1.56 18.53 -0.91
N PRO A 331 -2.01 17.47 -1.60
CA PRO A 331 -1.12 16.51 -2.28
C PRO A 331 -0.60 16.98 -3.64
N TYR A 332 -0.96 18.19 -4.06
CA TYR A 332 -0.59 18.77 -5.35
C TYR A 332 0.24 20.06 -5.20
N PRO A 333 1.48 19.99 -4.69
CA PRO A 333 2.42 21.11 -4.80
C PRO A 333 2.66 21.48 -6.27
N THR A 334 2.84 22.77 -6.54
CA THR A 334 3.24 23.26 -7.86
C THR A 334 4.66 23.82 -7.81
N VAL A 335 5.38 23.69 -8.92
CA VAL A 335 6.75 24.18 -9.09
C VAL A 335 6.81 24.98 -10.40
N SER A 336 7.26 26.23 -10.32
CA SER A 336 7.54 27.05 -11.51
C SER A 336 8.90 26.65 -12.06
N ILE A 337 8.99 26.45 -13.37
CA ILE A 337 10.26 26.24 -14.08
C ILE A 337 10.46 27.43 -15.02
N THR A 338 11.65 28.04 -14.97
CA THR A 338 12.01 29.19 -15.81
C THR A 338 13.34 28.91 -16.50
N ALA A 339 13.36 29.01 -17.83
CA ALA A 339 14.57 28.92 -18.62
C ALA A 339 15.16 30.32 -18.86
N ARG A 340 16.47 30.47 -18.69
CA ARG A 340 17.21 31.72 -18.91
C ARG A 340 18.43 31.50 -19.81
N ASP A 341 18.76 32.49 -20.63
CA ASP A 341 20.02 32.53 -21.37
C ASP A 341 21.21 32.90 -20.47
N THR A 342 22.43 32.86 -21.02
CA THR A 342 23.67 33.25 -20.31
C THR A 342 23.71 34.69 -19.80
N ARG A 343 22.83 35.57 -20.30
CA ARG A 343 22.70 36.97 -19.88
C ARG A 343 21.60 37.16 -18.83
N GLY A 344 20.86 36.09 -18.48
CA GLY A 344 19.78 36.09 -17.50
C GLY A 344 18.41 36.45 -18.07
N TYR A 345 18.27 36.62 -19.39
CA TYR A 345 16.97 36.87 -20.02
C TYR A 345 16.11 35.62 -19.98
N GLU A 346 14.84 35.79 -19.62
CA GLU A 346 13.87 34.69 -19.60
C GLU A 346 13.51 34.29 -21.03
N LEU A 347 13.72 33.01 -21.35
CA LEU A 347 13.42 32.42 -22.66
C LEU A 347 12.01 31.82 -22.68
N ALA A 348 11.66 31.11 -21.61
CA ALA A 348 10.36 30.48 -21.43
C ALA A 348 10.11 30.19 -19.94
N ARG A 349 8.83 30.05 -19.58
CA ARG A 349 8.42 29.59 -18.24
C ARG A 349 7.22 28.67 -18.31
N THR A 350 7.14 27.74 -17.38
CA THR A 350 5.95 26.92 -17.18
C THR A 350 5.75 26.59 -15.70
N VAL A 351 4.64 25.92 -15.38
CA VAL A 351 4.34 25.40 -14.05
C VAL A 351 3.99 23.92 -14.18
N VAL A 352 4.55 23.11 -13.28
CA VAL A 352 4.31 21.67 -13.21
C VAL A 352 3.83 21.29 -11.82
N VAL A 353 2.95 20.29 -11.76
CA VAL A 353 2.53 19.67 -10.49
C VAL A 353 3.59 18.66 -10.07
N ALA A 354 3.98 18.69 -8.80
CA ALA A 354 4.90 17.75 -8.17
C ALA A 354 4.15 16.90 -7.13
N PRO A 355 3.27 15.99 -7.57
CA PRO A 355 2.28 15.34 -6.73
C PRO A 355 2.92 14.36 -5.73
N ILE A 356 2.61 14.55 -4.45
CA ILE A 356 3.08 13.68 -3.36
C ILE A 356 1.94 13.47 -2.35
N ALA A 357 1.85 12.31 -1.71
CA ALA A 357 0.77 11.99 -0.79
C ALA A 357 1.20 11.12 0.39
N THR A 358 0.56 11.34 1.54
CA THR A 358 0.70 10.54 2.77
C THR A 358 -0.57 9.76 3.09
N GLU A 359 -1.52 9.70 2.16
CA GLU A 359 -2.75 8.91 2.28
C GLU A 359 -2.48 7.41 2.02
N LEU A 360 -1.46 6.85 2.69
CA LEU A 360 -1.27 5.40 2.76
C LEU A 360 -2.25 4.82 3.78
N GLY A 361 -3.13 3.95 3.31
CA GLY A 361 -4.29 3.46 4.07
C GLY A 361 -4.01 2.44 5.17
N CYS A 362 -2.82 2.38 5.77
CA CYS A 362 -2.49 1.41 6.83
C CYS A 362 -3.52 1.39 7.97
N ARG A 363 -4.04 2.58 8.33
CA ARG A 363 -5.10 2.74 9.35
C ARG A 363 -6.40 2.03 9.03
N ASN A 364 -6.68 1.78 7.75
CA ASN A 364 -7.89 1.10 7.30
C ASN A 364 -7.94 -0.33 7.83
N CYS A 365 -6.80 -0.92 8.23
CA CYS A 365 -6.75 -2.22 8.90
C CYS A 365 -6.11 -2.16 10.28
N HIS A 366 -5.05 -1.36 10.48
CA HIS A 366 -4.29 -1.27 11.73
C HIS A 366 -4.85 -0.25 12.73
N GLY A 367 -6.06 0.27 12.49
CA GLY A 367 -6.73 1.21 13.38
C GLY A 367 -6.02 2.56 13.47
N GLY A 368 -6.50 3.43 14.36
CA GLY A 368 -5.99 4.79 14.55
C GLY A 368 -6.64 5.82 13.62
N PRO A 369 -6.62 7.12 14.02
CA PRO A 369 -7.08 8.21 13.17
C PRO A 369 -6.04 8.52 12.08
N TRP A 370 -6.44 9.27 11.06
CA TRP A 370 -5.47 9.99 10.22
C TRP A 370 -4.71 11.01 11.07
N ARG A 371 -3.43 11.24 10.77
CA ARG A 371 -2.59 12.21 11.52
C ARG A 371 -3.04 13.65 11.27
N VAL A 372 -3.43 13.99 10.04
CA VAL A 372 -3.71 15.36 9.61
C VAL A 372 -5.15 15.47 9.11
N GLN A 373 -5.91 16.37 9.73
CA GLN A 373 -7.26 16.83 9.32
C GLN A 373 -8.30 15.72 9.06
N SER A 374 -8.12 14.52 9.61
CA SER A 374 -8.93 13.34 9.27
C SER A 374 -8.85 12.93 7.78
N ARG A 375 -7.75 13.28 7.08
CA ARG A 375 -7.60 13.06 5.62
C ARG A 375 -6.39 12.22 5.24
N ALA A 376 -5.25 12.43 5.91
CA ALA A 376 -3.99 11.82 5.49
C ALA A 376 -3.01 11.63 6.66
N GLY A 377 -1.93 10.91 6.40
CA GLY A 377 -0.83 10.71 7.32
C GLY A 377 -1.04 9.61 8.34
N ILE A 378 0.04 8.93 8.68
CA ILE A 378 0.05 7.80 9.59
C ILE A 378 0.16 8.32 11.02
N SER A 379 -0.88 8.12 11.83
CA SER A 379 -0.84 8.48 13.25
C SER A 379 0.11 7.56 14.03
N GLY A 380 0.67 8.05 15.14
CA GLY A 380 1.54 7.23 16.01
C GLY A 380 0.88 5.93 16.48
N LEU A 381 -0.44 5.94 16.76
CA LEU A 381 -1.18 4.72 17.09
C LEU A 381 -1.19 3.72 15.93
N THR A 382 -1.43 4.18 14.70
CA THR A 382 -1.39 3.32 13.50
C THR A 382 0.02 2.76 13.31
N ALA A 383 1.04 3.62 13.44
CA ALA A 383 2.44 3.25 13.26
C ALA A 383 2.86 2.16 14.27
N GLN A 384 2.51 2.33 15.55
CA GLN A 384 2.76 1.37 16.61
C GLN A 384 2.00 0.05 16.41
N ASN A 385 0.74 0.10 15.94
CA ASN A 385 -0.02 -1.12 15.63
C ASN A 385 0.58 -1.92 14.45
N VAL A 386 1.18 -1.25 13.47
CA VAL A 386 1.93 -1.91 12.39
C VAL A 386 3.17 -2.62 12.96
N LEU A 387 3.97 -1.95 13.78
CA LEU A 387 5.14 -2.56 14.42
C LEU A 387 4.75 -3.72 15.35
N ALA A 388 3.69 -3.58 16.13
CA ALA A 388 3.20 -4.63 17.03
C ALA A 388 2.71 -5.87 16.27
N ALA A 389 2.05 -5.67 15.12
CA ALA A 389 1.67 -6.77 14.24
C ALA A 389 2.92 -7.46 13.65
N HIS A 390 3.93 -6.68 13.26
CA HIS A 390 5.20 -7.21 12.75
C HIS A 390 5.93 -8.02 13.82
N ASP A 391 6.09 -7.49 15.04
CA ASP A 391 6.72 -8.19 16.17
C ASP A 391 6.02 -9.51 16.48
N LYS A 392 4.68 -9.51 16.51
CA LYS A 392 3.89 -10.72 16.76
C LYS A 392 4.07 -11.79 15.69
N LEU A 393 4.15 -11.41 14.41
CA LEU A 393 4.15 -12.36 13.29
C LEU A 393 5.55 -12.78 12.84
N SER A 394 6.54 -11.90 13.04
CA SER A 394 7.92 -12.08 12.57
C SER A 394 8.91 -12.29 13.72
N GLY A 395 8.48 -12.20 14.98
CA GLY A 395 9.33 -12.41 16.16
C GLY A 395 10.36 -11.30 16.38
N THR A 396 10.04 -10.08 15.94
CA THR A 396 10.91 -8.91 16.09
C THR A 396 10.63 -8.15 17.39
N GLY A 397 11.48 -7.15 17.71
CA GLY A 397 11.32 -6.25 18.85
C GLY A 397 11.25 -4.77 18.42
N LEU A 398 10.62 -4.49 17.29
CA LEU A 398 10.58 -3.18 16.65
C LEU A 398 9.80 -2.16 17.46
N VAL A 399 8.75 -2.56 18.17
CA VAL A 399 8.01 -1.66 19.08
C VAL A 399 8.93 -1.13 20.17
N ALA A 400 9.66 -2.04 20.85
CA ALA A 400 10.61 -1.67 21.89
C ALA A 400 11.78 -0.84 21.33
N GLN A 401 12.24 -1.16 20.12
CA GLN A 401 13.29 -0.40 19.43
C GLN A 401 12.85 1.04 19.14
N ALA A 402 11.68 1.24 18.53
CA ALA A 402 11.14 2.56 18.22
C ALA A 402 10.90 3.38 19.49
N ALA A 403 10.30 2.77 20.53
CA ALA A 403 10.09 3.41 21.83
C ALA A 403 11.41 3.82 22.53
N GLY A 404 12.51 3.11 22.24
CA GLY A 404 13.85 3.46 22.70
C GLY A 404 14.52 4.60 21.92
N GLY A 405 13.80 5.30 21.04
CA GLY A 405 14.30 6.42 20.23
C GLY A 405 15.09 5.98 18.99
N LYS A 406 14.92 4.73 18.54
CA LYS A 406 15.57 4.17 17.35
C LYS A 406 14.51 3.77 16.30
N PRO A 407 13.98 4.73 15.53
CA PRO A 407 12.97 4.43 14.53
C PRO A 407 13.48 3.43 13.49
N VAL A 408 12.55 2.70 12.89
CA VAL A 408 12.86 1.57 12.00
C VAL A 408 12.83 2.01 10.54
N LEU A 409 13.94 1.86 9.82
CA LEU A 409 13.92 1.87 8.36
C LEU A 409 13.51 0.49 7.87
N CYS A 410 12.32 0.35 7.29
CA CYS A 410 11.82 -0.95 6.83
C CYS A 410 12.76 -1.58 5.78
N GLN A 411 13.39 -0.73 4.94
CA GLN A 411 14.38 -1.12 3.94
C GLN A 411 15.71 -1.63 4.48
N SER A 412 15.98 -1.48 5.78
CA SER A 412 17.18 -2.08 6.40
C SER A 412 17.12 -3.62 6.37
N CYS A 413 15.92 -4.20 6.37
CA CYS A 413 15.70 -5.64 6.25
C CYS A 413 15.14 -6.03 4.89
N HIS A 414 14.22 -5.25 4.33
CA HIS A 414 13.55 -5.59 3.07
C HIS A 414 14.16 -4.82 1.90
N SER A 415 14.69 -5.51 0.89
CA SER A 415 15.25 -4.83 -0.29
C SER A 415 14.18 -3.98 -1.01
N ASP A 416 14.58 -2.93 -1.70
CA ASP A 416 13.69 -2.05 -2.47
C ASP A 416 14.42 -1.39 -3.64
N SER A 417 13.99 -1.71 -4.86
CA SER A 417 14.59 -1.19 -6.09
C SER A 417 14.36 0.31 -6.28
N ASN A 418 13.29 0.88 -5.73
CA ASN A 418 12.99 2.31 -5.93
C ASN A 418 14.03 3.24 -5.30
N GLY A 419 14.58 2.84 -4.16
CA GLY A 419 15.62 3.57 -3.44
C GLY A 419 17.00 2.95 -3.51
N ASN A 420 17.20 1.91 -4.34
CA ASN A 420 18.41 1.10 -4.38
C ASN A 420 18.84 0.57 -3.00
N HIS A 421 17.86 0.16 -2.19
CA HIS A 421 18.14 -0.42 -0.89
C HIS A 421 18.37 -1.93 -1.04
N PRO A 422 19.57 -2.44 -0.72
CA PRO A 422 19.86 -3.87 -0.85
C PRO A 422 19.10 -4.71 0.19
N GLY A 423 18.77 -4.14 1.35
CA GLY A 423 18.13 -4.87 2.45
C GLY A 423 18.93 -6.09 2.89
N ASN A 424 18.23 -7.10 3.38
CA ASN A 424 18.78 -8.41 3.72
C ASN A 424 18.23 -9.46 2.73
N ASP A 425 19.12 -10.15 2.01
CA ASP A 425 18.77 -11.12 0.97
C ASP A 425 17.92 -12.30 1.46
N SER A 426 17.94 -12.60 2.76
CA SER A 426 17.09 -13.64 3.36
C SER A 426 15.61 -13.23 3.47
N GLN A 427 15.33 -11.92 3.44
CA GLN A 427 13.97 -11.37 3.52
C GLN A 427 13.42 -11.10 2.13
N LEU A 428 12.09 -11.15 2.00
CA LEU A 428 11.43 -10.74 0.77
C LEU A 428 11.69 -9.26 0.50
N ASN A 429 11.76 -8.87 -0.77
CA ASN A 429 11.69 -7.46 -1.17
C ASN A 429 10.45 -6.78 -0.55
N MET A 430 10.54 -5.48 -0.27
CA MET A 430 9.50 -4.68 0.39
C MET A 430 8.11 -4.86 -0.24
N SER A 431 8.02 -4.72 -1.56
CA SER A 431 6.75 -4.85 -2.27
C SER A 431 6.21 -6.28 -2.19
N ALA A 432 7.07 -7.28 -2.36
CA ALA A 432 6.68 -8.69 -2.26
C ALA A 432 6.23 -9.08 -0.83
N ALA A 433 6.88 -8.52 0.20
CA ALA A 433 6.51 -8.75 1.59
C ALA A 433 5.13 -8.19 1.92
N ILE A 434 4.87 -6.93 1.55
CA ILE A 434 3.59 -6.25 1.83
C ILE A 434 2.46 -6.89 1.01
N HIS A 435 2.59 -6.95 -0.32
CA HIS A 435 1.52 -7.46 -1.18
C HIS A 435 1.30 -8.97 -0.95
N GLY A 436 2.38 -9.75 -0.85
CA GLY A 436 2.31 -11.19 -0.63
C GLY A 436 1.63 -11.58 0.68
N PHE A 437 1.79 -10.78 1.73
CA PHE A 437 1.08 -10.99 2.99
C PHE A 437 -0.39 -10.55 2.88
N HIS A 438 -0.66 -9.30 2.45
CA HIS A 438 -2.00 -8.72 2.49
C HIS A 438 -2.99 -9.36 1.49
N ALA A 439 -2.50 -9.91 0.38
CA ALA A 439 -3.34 -10.64 -0.59
C ALA A 439 -4.12 -11.81 0.04
N ASN A 440 -3.65 -12.36 1.17
CA ASN A 440 -4.35 -13.43 1.89
C ASN A 440 -5.67 -12.98 2.53
N PHE A 441 -5.88 -11.67 2.71
CA PHE A 441 -7.02 -11.09 3.43
C PHE A 441 -7.93 -10.23 2.54
N LEU A 442 -7.51 -9.95 1.31
CA LEU A 442 -8.15 -8.96 0.44
C LEU A 442 -8.54 -9.53 -0.93
N LYS A 443 -8.54 -10.87 -1.09
CA LYS A 443 -8.95 -11.55 -2.32
C LYS A 443 -10.39 -11.17 -2.71
N GLY A 444 -10.65 -11.02 -4.01
CA GLY A 444 -11.99 -10.79 -4.56
C GLY A 444 -12.57 -9.41 -4.27
N LYS A 445 -11.74 -8.43 -3.89
CA LYS A 445 -12.13 -7.03 -3.66
C LYS A 445 -11.87 -6.11 -4.88
N GLY A 446 -11.38 -6.65 -6.01
CA GLY A 446 -11.04 -5.85 -7.20
C GLY A 446 -10.05 -4.72 -6.89
N ALA A 447 -10.14 -3.59 -7.61
CA ALA A 447 -9.29 -2.42 -7.35
C ALA A 447 -9.45 -1.81 -5.95
N SER A 448 -10.57 -2.04 -5.26
CA SER A 448 -10.74 -1.56 -3.89
C SER A 448 -9.73 -2.18 -2.91
N ALA A 449 -9.15 -3.35 -3.25
CA ALA A 449 -8.03 -3.92 -2.50
C ALA A 449 -6.78 -3.02 -2.57
N CYS A 450 -6.49 -2.47 -3.75
CA CYS A 450 -5.35 -1.58 -4.00
C CYS A 450 -5.58 -0.21 -3.35
N THR A 451 -6.75 0.40 -3.57
CA THR A 451 -7.10 1.72 -3.03
C THR A 451 -7.37 1.73 -1.52
N SER A 452 -7.45 0.55 -0.88
CA SER A 452 -7.42 0.43 0.57
C SER A 452 -6.07 0.81 1.17
N CYS A 453 -4.98 0.77 0.39
CA CYS A 453 -3.63 1.10 0.84
C CYS A 453 -3.05 2.30 0.07
N HIS A 454 -3.35 2.43 -1.22
CA HIS A 454 -2.82 3.49 -2.08
C HIS A 454 -3.75 4.71 -2.13
N PRO A 455 -3.22 5.92 -2.35
CA PRO A 455 -3.94 7.19 -2.29
C PRO A 455 -4.85 7.45 -3.52
N ALA A 456 -5.50 6.41 -4.03
CA ALA A 456 -6.27 6.41 -5.28
C ALA A 456 -7.76 6.07 -5.07
N SER A 457 -8.24 6.04 -3.83
CA SER A 457 -9.66 5.85 -3.55
C SER A 457 -10.46 7.05 -4.06
N GLU A 458 -11.61 6.80 -4.72
CA GLU A 458 -12.59 7.82 -5.10
C GLU A 458 -13.07 8.65 -3.90
N ASN A 459 -13.17 8.00 -2.74
CA ASN A 459 -13.57 8.63 -1.49
C ASN A 459 -12.40 9.29 -0.75
N GLY A 460 -11.19 9.15 -1.28
CA GLY A 460 -9.96 9.70 -0.71
C GLY A 460 -9.78 11.19 -0.99
N ALA A 461 -8.92 11.83 -0.21
CA ALA A 461 -8.60 13.25 -0.38
C ALA A 461 -7.65 13.50 -1.55
N THR A 462 -6.96 12.45 -1.99
CA THR A 462 -5.92 12.52 -3.02
C THR A 462 -6.45 12.18 -4.40
N ARG A 463 -7.09 11.01 -4.59
CA ARG A 463 -7.53 10.47 -5.90
C ARG A 463 -6.38 10.48 -6.94
N ALA A 464 -5.31 9.75 -6.62
CA ALA A 464 -4.07 9.76 -7.38
C ALA A 464 -4.19 9.25 -8.83
N TYR A 465 -5.12 8.33 -9.09
CA TYR A 465 -5.40 7.84 -10.44
C TYR A 465 -6.45 8.73 -11.09
N ARG A 466 -6.00 9.57 -12.01
CA ARG A 466 -6.76 10.73 -12.51
C ARG A 466 -6.48 11.07 -13.97
N GLY A 467 -5.73 10.21 -14.67
CA GLY A 467 -5.47 10.35 -16.10
C GLY A 467 -6.61 9.81 -16.95
N MET A 468 -6.50 9.96 -18.26
CA MET A 468 -7.51 9.53 -19.23
C MET A 468 -8.11 8.13 -19.01
N HIS A 469 -7.30 7.11 -18.70
CA HIS A 469 -7.83 5.76 -18.48
C HIS A 469 -8.84 5.67 -17.32
N HIS A 470 -8.73 6.54 -16.32
CA HIS A 470 -9.72 6.63 -15.24
C HIS A 470 -11.08 7.12 -15.75
N THR A 471 -11.07 8.06 -16.71
CA THR A 471 -12.30 8.59 -17.32
C THR A 471 -13.02 7.57 -18.21
N LEU A 472 -12.30 6.51 -18.62
CA LEU A 472 -12.82 5.37 -19.37
C LEU A 472 -13.24 4.21 -18.46
N GLU A 473 -13.45 4.47 -17.16
CA GLU A 473 -13.86 3.50 -16.15
C GLU A 473 -12.91 2.30 -15.96
N MET A 474 -11.67 2.40 -16.47
CA MET A 474 -10.63 1.43 -16.13
C MET A 474 -10.16 1.63 -14.69
N ASP A 475 -9.63 0.58 -14.07
CA ASP A 475 -9.07 0.63 -12.73
C ASP A 475 -7.65 0.04 -12.65
N CYS A 476 -7.09 -0.04 -11.44
CA CYS A 476 -5.72 -0.54 -11.24
C CYS A 476 -5.52 -1.98 -11.73
N THR A 477 -6.58 -2.79 -11.70
CA THR A 477 -6.53 -4.22 -12.01
C THR A 477 -6.46 -4.50 -13.51
N ASN A 478 -6.96 -3.59 -14.34
CA ASN A 478 -6.77 -3.64 -15.79
C ASN A 478 -5.28 -3.73 -16.16
N CYS A 479 -4.42 -2.95 -15.48
CA CYS A 479 -2.99 -2.91 -15.80
C CYS A 479 -2.12 -3.80 -14.90
N HIS A 480 -2.38 -3.79 -13.59
CA HIS A 480 -1.53 -4.48 -12.61
C HIS A 480 -2.05 -5.86 -12.19
N GLY A 481 -3.27 -6.22 -12.60
CA GLY A 481 -3.99 -7.41 -12.12
C GLY A 481 -4.63 -7.20 -10.75
N SER A 482 -5.38 -8.20 -10.27
CA SER A 482 -5.89 -8.19 -8.91
C SER A 482 -4.74 -8.13 -7.89
N LEU A 483 -5.01 -7.72 -6.64
CA LEU A 483 -3.98 -7.78 -5.59
C LEU A 483 -3.38 -9.19 -5.44
N THR A 484 -4.18 -10.24 -5.66
CA THR A 484 -3.71 -11.63 -5.61
C THR A 484 -2.73 -11.92 -6.75
N ASP A 485 -3.08 -11.51 -7.95
CA ASP A 485 -2.26 -11.72 -9.16
C ASP A 485 -0.97 -10.90 -9.11
N HIS A 486 -1.08 -9.63 -8.71
CA HIS A 486 0.06 -8.76 -8.45
C HIS A 486 1.00 -9.36 -7.41
N ALA A 487 0.47 -9.81 -6.27
CA ALA A 487 1.27 -10.47 -5.24
C ALA A 487 1.95 -11.75 -5.75
N LEU A 488 1.25 -12.59 -6.52
CA LEU A 488 1.82 -13.80 -7.10
C LEU A 488 2.97 -13.49 -8.07
N SER A 489 2.85 -12.44 -8.88
CA SER A 489 3.90 -12.04 -9.83
C SER A 489 5.20 -11.61 -9.11
N LEU A 490 5.07 -10.89 -7.99
CA LEU A 490 6.20 -10.51 -7.13
C LEU A 490 6.80 -11.73 -6.41
N LEU A 491 5.95 -12.55 -5.78
CA LEU A 491 6.39 -13.73 -5.04
C LEU A 491 7.07 -14.76 -5.94
N LYS A 492 6.61 -14.92 -7.19
CA LYS A 492 7.23 -15.82 -8.16
C LYS A 492 8.65 -15.36 -8.53
N ASN A 493 8.89 -14.06 -8.63
CA ASN A 493 10.24 -13.52 -8.81
C ASN A 493 11.13 -13.82 -7.59
N GLU A 494 10.64 -13.56 -6.38
CA GLU A 494 11.39 -13.82 -5.13
C GLU A 494 11.66 -15.33 -4.92
N GLN A 495 10.74 -16.19 -5.34
CA GLN A 495 10.91 -17.64 -5.30
C GLN A 495 12.01 -18.11 -6.27
N ARG A 496 12.09 -17.53 -7.47
CA ARG A 496 13.19 -17.78 -8.41
C ARG A 496 14.54 -17.33 -7.84
N ALA A 497 14.54 -16.30 -7.00
CA ALA A 497 15.71 -15.87 -6.23
C ALA A 497 16.00 -16.76 -4.98
N GLY A 498 15.31 -17.89 -4.80
CA GLY A 498 15.58 -18.86 -3.74
C GLY A 498 14.94 -18.55 -2.37
N LYS A 499 14.11 -17.51 -2.27
CA LYS A 499 13.52 -17.10 -0.98
C LYS A 499 12.35 -17.99 -0.59
N LYS A 500 12.59 -18.92 0.35
CA LYS A 500 11.61 -19.93 0.81
C LYS A 500 10.27 -19.34 1.28
N ARG A 501 10.29 -18.16 1.92
CA ARG A 501 9.06 -17.51 2.41
C ARG A 501 8.12 -17.13 1.27
N ALA A 502 8.64 -16.85 0.08
CA ALA A 502 7.82 -16.52 -1.08
C ALA A 502 6.90 -17.69 -1.47
N ALA A 503 7.44 -18.91 -1.51
CA ALA A 503 6.67 -20.12 -1.80
C ALA A 503 5.57 -20.39 -0.75
N VAL A 504 5.86 -20.11 0.53
CA VAL A 504 4.88 -20.26 1.61
C VAL A 504 3.69 -19.32 1.45
N LEU A 505 3.93 -18.07 1.06
CA LEU A 505 2.86 -17.09 0.81
C LEU A 505 2.11 -17.41 -0.50
N ALA A 506 2.84 -17.71 -1.57
CA ALA A 506 2.26 -18.02 -2.88
C ALA A 506 1.36 -19.26 -2.83
N GLY A 507 1.74 -20.29 -2.06
CA GLY A 507 0.95 -21.53 -1.91
C GLY A 507 -0.43 -21.36 -1.27
N ARG A 508 -0.77 -20.17 -0.75
CA ARG A 508 -2.08 -19.84 -0.14
C ARG A 508 -2.97 -19.00 -1.06
N LEU A 509 -2.38 -18.51 -2.15
CA LEU A 509 -3.02 -17.65 -3.12
C LEU A 509 -3.45 -18.49 -4.33
N GLN A 510 -4.50 -18.02 -4.99
CA GLN A 510 -5.03 -18.61 -6.21
C GLN A 510 -5.29 -17.45 -7.15
N PRO A 511 -4.69 -17.46 -8.36
CA PRO A 511 -4.82 -16.35 -9.30
C PRO A 511 -6.30 -16.09 -9.65
N GLU A 512 -6.56 -14.87 -10.09
CA GLU A 512 -7.89 -14.41 -10.49
C GLU A 512 -7.95 -14.14 -12.00
N ALA A 513 -6.88 -13.62 -12.59
CA ALA A 513 -6.80 -13.33 -14.03
C ALA A 513 -6.35 -14.52 -14.92
N VAL A 514 -5.66 -15.52 -14.36
CA VAL A 514 -5.17 -16.71 -15.12
C VAL A 514 -5.56 -18.01 -14.43
N ALA A 515 -5.52 -19.13 -15.16
CA ALA A 515 -6.01 -20.41 -14.63
C ALA A 515 -5.09 -20.99 -13.54
N THR A 516 -3.77 -20.80 -13.66
CA THR A 516 -2.80 -21.39 -12.73
C THR A 516 -1.66 -20.44 -12.37
N VAL A 517 -1.03 -20.67 -11.21
CA VAL A 517 0.17 -19.93 -10.77
C VAL A 517 1.34 -20.10 -11.76
N ALA A 518 1.34 -21.19 -12.55
CA ALA A 518 2.36 -21.43 -13.58
C ALA A 518 2.30 -20.38 -14.70
N GLU A 519 1.12 -19.87 -15.03
CA GLU A 519 0.88 -18.87 -16.08
C GLU A 519 1.20 -17.44 -15.64
N ILE A 520 1.35 -17.18 -14.34
CA ILE A 520 1.75 -15.84 -13.84
C ILE A 520 3.18 -15.51 -14.30
N THR A 521 3.36 -14.42 -15.03
CA THR A 521 4.66 -13.87 -15.40
C THR A 521 5.27 -13.15 -14.19
N PRO A 522 6.46 -13.55 -13.72
CA PRO A 522 7.10 -12.88 -12.58
C PRO A 522 7.56 -11.48 -12.95
N ARG A 523 7.60 -10.59 -11.95
CA ARG A 523 8.09 -9.22 -12.10
C ARG A 523 8.93 -8.77 -10.93
N LYS A 524 9.87 -7.86 -11.20
CA LYS A 524 10.54 -7.05 -10.18
C LYS A 524 9.80 -5.72 -10.03
N PRO A 525 9.47 -5.29 -8.81
CA PRO A 525 8.82 -4.00 -8.59
C PRO A 525 9.73 -2.86 -9.06
N TRP A 526 9.13 -1.79 -9.61
CA TRP A 526 9.81 -0.59 -10.12
C TRP A 526 10.65 -0.78 -11.40
N ILE A 527 10.80 -2.01 -11.88
CA ILE A 527 11.61 -2.37 -13.05
C ILE A 527 10.73 -2.96 -14.16
N ASN A 528 9.88 -3.92 -13.80
CA ASN A 528 8.95 -4.58 -14.70
C ASN A 528 7.55 -4.04 -14.40
N GLU A 529 7.08 -3.06 -15.16
CA GLU A 529 5.80 -2.37 -14.96
C GLU A 529 4.87 -2.56 -16.18
N PRO A 530 3.57 -2.25 -16.06
CA PRO A 530 2.69 -2.18 -17.22
C PRO A 530 3.16 -1.13 -18.23
N ASP A 531 2.86 -1.37 -19.50
CA ASP A 531 3.22 -0.50 -20.61
C ASP A 531 2.00 -0.16 -21.47
N CYS A 532 1.93 1.07 -21.98
CA CYS A 532 0.82 1.50 -22.82
C CYS A 532 0.75 0.71 -24.15
N LEU A 533 1.89 0.33 -24.73
CA LEU A 533 1.94 -0.34 -26.02
C LEU A 533 1.50 -1.81 -25.98
N PHE A 534 1.26 -2.37 -24.78
CA PHE A 534 0.64 -3.70 -24.69
C PHE A 534 -0.85 -3.68 -25.05
N CYS A 535 -1.53 -2.55 -24.87
CA CYS A 535 -2.89 -2.33 -25.38
C CYS A 535 -2.84 -1.52 -26.69
N HIS A 536 -2.07 -0.44 -26.73
CA HIS A 536 -1.90 0.43 -27.89
C HIS A 536 -0.80 -0.07 -28.82
N VAL A 537 -0.94 -1.30 -29.31
CA VAL A 537 0.02 -1.91 -30.25
C VAL A 537 0.12 -1.01 -31.49
N ASP A 538 1.35 -0.70 -31.91
CA ASP A 538 1.63 0.23 -33.01
C ASP A 538 0.89 1.58 -32.91
N PHE A 539 0.69 2.06 -31.67
CA PHE A 539 -0.02 3.30 -31.35
C PHE A 539 -1.49 3.32 -31.82
N GLN A 540 -2.08 2.15 -32.06
CA GLN A 540 -3.47 2.02 -32.48
C GLN A 540 -4.46 2.01 -31.31
N ALA A 541 -5.75 2.07 -31.65
CA ALA A 541 -6.81 1.84 -30.69
C ALA A 541 -6.67 0.43 -30.09
N PRO A 542 -6.87 0.26 -28.78
CA PRO A 542 -6.64 -1.01 -28.12
C PRO A 542 -7.75 -2.02 -28.42
N GLU A 543 -7.38 -3.28 -28.66
CA GLU A 543 -8.33 -4.38 -28.83
C GLU A 543 -8.77 -4.99 -27.48
N GLU A 544 -7.95 -4.80 -26.44
CA GLU A 544 -8.15 -5.32 -25.09
C GLU A 544 -8.01 -4.20 -24.06
N ASP A 545 -8.71 -4.33 -22.94
CA ASP A 545 -8.70 -3.40 -21.82
C ASP A 545 -7.76 -3.83 -20.68
N THR A 546 -6.85 -4.79 -20.93
CA THR A 546 -5.92 -5.27 -19.90
C THR A 546 -4.50 -5.46 -20.41
N THR A 547 -3.53 -4.99 -19.61
CA THR A 547 -2.10 -5.27 -19.83
C THR A 547 -1.52 -6.25 -18.82
N PHE A 548 -2.37 -6.81 -17.95
CA PHE A 548 -1.91 -7.71 -16.91
C PHE A 548 -1.09 -8.88 -17.49
N ASN A 549 -0.08 -9.32 -16.73
CA ASN A 549 0.82 -10.42 -17.07
C ASN A 549 1.84 -10.12 -18.18
N ARG A 550 1.85 -8.89 -18.71
CA ARG A 550 2.83 -8.35 -19.64
C ARG A 550 3.58 -7.21 -18.97
N TRP A 551 4.91 -7.29 -18.93
CA TRP A 551 5.74 -6.34 -18.20
C TRP A 551 6.85 -5.78 -19.09
N THR A 552 7.26 -4.54 -18.85
CA THR A 552 8.46 -3.97 -19.45
C THR A 552 9.70 -4.81 -19.14
N ASP A 553 10.64 -4.89 -20.08
CA ASP A 553 11.87 -5.70 -19.92
C ASP A 553 12.83 -5.12 -18.87
N GLY A 554 12.81 -3.80 -18.67
CA GLY A 554 13.66 -3.12 -17.69
C GLY A 554 13.36 -1.63 -17.55
N GLU A 555 14.20 -0.93 -16.79
CA GLU A 555 13.98 0.47 -16.41
C GLU A 555 13.93 1.45 -17.58
N ALA A 556 14.72 1.22 -18.63
CA ALA A 556 14.72 2.06 -19.83
C ALA A 556 13.39 2.00 -20.60
N ALA A 557 12.69 0.86 -20.53
CA ALA A 557 11.43 0.66 -21.22
C ALA A 557 10.23 1.25 -20.47
N LEU A 558 10.40 1.72 -19.22
CA LEU A 558 9.33 2.33 -18.45
C LEU A 558 8.81 3.60 -19.14
N PHE A 559 7.49 3.81 -19.14
CA PHE A 559 6.85 5.01 -19.69
C PHE A 559 7.51 6.33 -19.22
N ARG A 560 7.93 6.41 -17.95
CA ARG A 560 8.60 7.62 -17.40
C ARG A 560 9.99 7.90 -18.00
N ASN A 561 10.62 6.90 -18.60
CA ASN A 561 11.96 6.92 -19.17
C ASN A 561 11.97 6.81 -20.69
N ARG A 562 10.87 6.33 -21.30
CA ARG A 562 10.73 6.17 -22.74
C ARG A 562 10.68 7.52 -23.45
N THR A 563 11.33 7.56 -24.60
CA THR A 563 11.25 8.65 -25.58
C THR A 563 10.44 8.21 -26.80
N ASP A 564 10.04 9.19 -27.59
CA ASP A 564 9.48 9.03 -28.93
C ASP A 564 10.51 8.39 -29.90
N GLU A 565 10.10 8.13 -31.14
CA GLU A 565 10.95 7.48 -32.15
C GLU A 565 12.16 8.31 -32.57
N SER A 566 12.13 9.64 -32.39
CA SER A 566 13.31 10.49 -32.58
C SER A 566 14.37 10.31 -31.50
N GLY A 567 14.00 9.70 -30.35
CA GLY A 567 14.85 9.54 -29.19
C GLY A 567 14.99 10.81 -28.34
N GLN A 568 14.29 11.90 -28.68
CA GLN A 568 14.53 13.21 -28.09
C GLN A 568 13.45 13.64 -27.08
N LEU A 569 12.17 13.33 -27.34
CA LEU A 569 11.06 13.76 -26.50
C LEU A 569 10.58 12.64 -25.60
N PHE A 570 10.54 12.89 -24.29
CA PHE A 570 10.00 11.93 -23.34
C PHE A 570 8.47 11.84 -23.47
N CYS A 571 7.94 10.61 -23.45
CA CYS A 571 6.49 10.39 -23.52
C CYS A 571 5.75 11.16 -22.42
N SER A 572 6.29 11.17 -21.19
CA SER A 572 5.72 11.94 -20.07
C SER A 572 5.71 13.45 -20.27
N GLY A 573 6.61 14.00 -21.10
CA GLY A 573 6.62 15.43 -21.43
C GLY A 573 5.45 15.84 -22.31
N CYS A 574 5.05 14.96 -23.25
CA CYS A 574 3.94 15.23 -24.17
C CYS A 574 2.58 14.74 -23.65
N HIS A 575 2.56 13.62 -22.92
CA HIS A 575 1.35 12.95 -22.46
C HIS A 575 1.05 13.13 -20.97
N GLY A 576 1.94 13.76 -20.20
CA GLY A 576 1.84 13.82 -18.74
C GLY A 576 2.34 12.54 -18.05
N SER A 577 2.48 12.58 -16.73
CA SER A 577 3.05 11.48 -15.95
C SER A 577 2.09 10.28 -15.81
N ALA A 578 2.63 9.07 -15.62
CA ALA A 578 1.83 7.85 -15.45
C ALA A 578 0.75 8.00 -14.36
N HIS A 579 -0.48 7.56 -14.62
CA HIS A 579 -1.70 7.77 -13.78
C HIS A 579 -2.29 9.19 -13.78
N ALA A 580 -1.65 10.14 -14.47
CA ALA A 580 -2.12 11.51 -14.67
C ALA A 580 -1.92 11.95 -16.14
N ILE A 581 -2.07 11.00 -17.07
CA ILE A 581 -1.91 11.24 -18.50
C ILE A 581 -3.06 12.11 -19.05
N TYR A 582 -2.74 12.92 -20.06
CA TYR A 582 -3.65 13.88 -20.66
C TYR A 582 -4.74 13.23 -21.53
N PRO A 583 -5.97 13.77 -21.53
CA PRO A 583 -6.52 14.74 -20.56
C PRO A 583 -6.66 14.14 -19.16
N ALA A 584 -6.14 14.85 -18.16
CA ALA A 584 -6.20 14.46 -16.76
C ALA A 584 -7.24 15.29 -16.00
N MET A 585 -7.97 14.65 -15.09
CA MET A 585 -9.02 15.27 -14.28
C MET A 585 -8.58 15.38 -12.82
N ASN A 586 -7.92 16.49 -12.48
CA ASN A 586 -7.46 16.67 -11.10
C ASN A 586 -8.64 17.05 -10.18
N PRO A 587 -8.80 16.37 -9.04
CA PRO A 587 -9.93 16.60 -8.14
C PRO A 587 -9.85 17.90 -7.33
N ALA A 588 -8.67 18.52 -7.24
CA ALA A 588 -8.48 19.80 -6.54
C ALA A 588 -8.72 21.01 -7.44
N ASN A 589 -8.47 20.89 -8.75
CA ASN A 589 -8.74 21.89 -9.78
C ASN A 589 -8.52 21.27 -11.16
N GLU A 590 -9.53 21.26 -12.03
CA GLU A 590 -9.50 20.66 -13.37
C GLU A 590 -8.30 21.06 -14.23
N LYS A 591 -7.72 22.25 -14.01
CA LYS A 591 -6.58 22.78 -14.80
C LYS A 591 -5.22 22.29 -14.32
N LEU A 592 -5.14 21.68 -13.13
CA LEU A 592 -3.89 21.53 -12.38
C LEU A 592 -2.90 20.59 -13.09
N ASP A 593 -3.32 19.41 -13.53
CA ASP A 593 -2.43 18.51 -14.27
C ASP A 593 -2.25 18.94 -15.73
N VAL A 594 -3.22 19.65 -16.31
CA VAL A 594 -3.24 20.04 -17.73
C VAL A 594 -2.75 21.49 -17.98
N ILE A 595 -1.96 22.06 -17.06
CA ILE A 595 -1.44 23.44 -17.18
C ILE A 595 -0.72 23.66 -18.51
N GLN A 596 0.17 22.75 -18.89
CA GLN A 596 0.98 22.88 -20.11
C GLN A 596 0.17 22.70 -21.39
N PRO A 597 -0.70 21.67 -21.51
CA PRO A 597 -1.69 21.63 -22.59
C PRO A 597 -2.48 22.93 -22.73
N LEU A 598 -2.98 23.50 -21.63
CA LEU A 598 -3.72 24.76 -21.66
C LEU A 598 -2.84 25.93 -22.08
N GLN A 599 -1.62 26.04 -21.53
CA GLN A 599 -0.66 27.09 -21.85
C GLN A 599 -0.33 27.10 -23.34
N TYR A 600 -0.03 25.93 -23.90
CA TYR A 600 0.54 25.82 -25.24
C TYR A 600 -0.52 25.63 -26.34
N GLN A 601 -1.64 24.98 -26.01
CA GLN A 601 -2.62 24.50 -26.98
C GLN A 601 -4.05 25.01 -26.76
N ASP A 602 -4.33 25.66 -25.63
CA ASP A 602 -5.69 26.07 -25.19
C ASP A 602 -6.68 24.89 -25.14
N ASN A 603 -6.18 23.69 -24.83
CA ASN A 603 -6.98 22.49 -24.61
C ASN A 603 -6.28 21.57 -23.59
N ALA A 604 -6.93 20.46 -23.21
CA ALA A 604 -6.43 19.52 -22.21
C ALA A 604 -5.76 18.27 -22.80
N LEU A 605 -5.60 18.19 -24.12
CA LEU A 605 -5.14 16.99 -24.81
C LEU A 605 -3.60 16.87 -24.80
N PRO A 606 -3.04 15.70 -25.13
CA PRO A 606 -1.60 15.55 -25.33
C PRO A 606 -1.00 16.64 -26.23
N LEU A 607 0.25 17.03 -25.94
CA LEU A 607 0.96 18.03 -26.73
C LEU A 607 1.18 17.53 -28.17
N GLY A 608 0.82 18.36 -29.15
CA GLY A 608 0.87 18.00 -30.58
C GLY A 608 -0.39 17.30 -31.10
N SER A 609 -1.36 16.97 -30.24
CA SER A 609 -2.62 16.36 -30.66
C SER A 609 -3.41 17.23 -31.65
N ASN A 610 -4.25 16.58 -32.47
CA ASN A 610 -5.03 17.22 -33.54
C ASN A 610 -4.15 17.97 -34.56
N ALA A 611 -3.05 17.34 -34.98
CA ALA A 611 -2.08 17.89 -35.93
C ALA A 611 -1.49 19.26 -35.51
N ASN A 612 -1.40 19.52 -34.21
CA ASN A 612 -0.86 20.78 -33.69
C ASN A 612 0.68 20.77 -33.61
N CYS A 613 1.34 20.28 -34.66
CA CYS A 613 2.81 20.27 -34.78
C CYS A 613 3.38 21.70 -34.74
N ALA A 614 2.57 22.70 -35.10
CA ALA A 614 2.87 24.12 -35.04
C ALA A 614 3.28 24.64 -33.63
N LEU A 615 3.05 23.83 -32.59
CA LEU A 615 3.56 24.09 -31.26
C LEU A 615 5.09 24.24 -31.27
N CYS A 616 5.79 23.27 -31.86
CA CYS A 616 7.26 23.28 -31.92
C CYS A 616 7.76 23.64 -33.33
N HIS A 617 7.08 23.16 -34.37
CA HIS A 617 7.49 23.39 -35.76
C HIS A 617 6.98 24.72 -36.30
N THR A 618 7.81 25.45 -37.03
CA THR A 618 7.40 26.71 -37.68
C THR A 618 6.84 26.50 -39.09
N ILE A 619 6.80 25.25 -39.56
CA ILE A 619 6.20 24.85 -40.84
C ILE A 619 5.14 23.76 -40.64
N PRO A 620 4.17 23.64 -41.55
CA PRO A 620 3.23 22.52 -41.54
C PRO A 620 3.95 21.19 -41.74
N MET A 621 3.72 20.24 -40.83
CA MET A 621 4.25 18.88 -40.94
C MET A 621 3.26 17.99 -41.70
N GLN A 622 3.77 17.19 -42.63
CA GLN A 622 2.99 16.21 -43.41
C GLN A 622 3.31 14.75 -43.02
N GLU A 623 4.35 14.56 -42.21
CA GLU A 623 4.84 13.25 -41.78
C GLU A 623 4.90 13.17 -40.26
N GLU A 624 4.75 11.95 -39.75
CA GLU A 624 4.81 11.62 -38.33
C GLU A 624 6.21 11.13 -37.98
N MET A 625 7.02 11.96 -37.32
CA MET A 625 8.38 11.59 -36.90
C MET A 625 8.44 11.06 -35.46
N HIS A 626 7.54 11.51 -34.58
CA HIS A 626 7.61 11.20 -33.15
C HIS A 626 7.05 9.80 -32.83
N HIS A 627 5.92 9.44 -33.43
CA HIS A 627 5.41 8.08 -33.48
C HIS A 627 4.22 8.02 -34.46
N PRO A 628 3.84 6.83 -34.96
CA PRO A 628 2.63 6.64 -35.75
C PRO A 628 1.37 7.18 -35.07
N ASN A 629 0.41 7.62 -35.89
CA ASN A 629 -0.89 8.14 -35.50
C ASN A 629 -0.88 9.42 -34.64
N MET A 630 0.11 10.30 -34.83
CA MET A 630 0.15 11.62 -34.18
C MET A 630 -0.64 12.71 -34.96
N LEU A 631 -0.74 12.60 -36.29
CA LEU A 631 -1.45 13.56 -37.14
C LEU A 631 -2.96 13.31 -37.21
N ARG A 632 -3.45 12.16 -36.74
CA ARG A 632 -4.90 11.92 -36.66
C ARG A 632 -5.55 12.83 -35.61
N GLU A 633 -6.85 13.07 -35.78
CA GLU A 633 -7.63 13.66 -34.70
C GLU A 633 -7.60 12.74 -33.48
N PHE A 634 -7.37 13.33 -32.32
CA PHE A 634 -7.43 12.62 -31.06
C PHE A 634 -8.90 12.33 -30.75
N ARG A 635 -9.31 11.08 -31.00
CA ARG A 635 -10.67 10.59 -30.77
C ARG A 635 -10.60 9.50 -29.70
N ASN A 636 -11.36 9.69 -28.62
CA ASN A 636 -11.40 8.80 -27.44
C ASN A 636 -12.44 7.68 -27.56
N LEU A 637 -12.81 7.30 -28.78
CA LEU A 637 -13.87 6.33 -29.05
C LEU A 637 -13.34 5.09 -29.74
#